data_AF-A0AAE6WRA6-F1
#
_entry.id   AF-A0AAE6WRA6-F1
#
_cell.length_a   1.000
_cell.length_b   1.000
_cell.length_c   1.000
_cell.angle_alpha   90.00
_cell.angle_beta   90.00
_cell.angle_gamma   90.00
#
_symmetry.space_group_name_H-M   'P 1'
#
loop_
_entity.id
_entity.type
_entity.pdbx_description
1 polymer ?
#
loop_
_entity_poly.entity_id
_entity_poly.type
_entity_poly.pdbx_seq_one_letter_code
_entity_poly.pdbx_strand_id
1 'polypeptide(L)' 'MIFTRKVASEADDGFLFQIYASTREQEIAEWGWTKQQQEEFLQMQYSCQKRSYESNYPHMEWKTSQKSSIQAKS' A
#
# COMPACT_ATOMS: atom_id res chain seq x y z
N MET A 1 -9.85 23.39 0.90
CA MET A 1 -9.50 22.74 -0.38
C MET A 1 -9.44 21.24 -0.13
N ILE A 2 -10.09 20.44 -0.97
CA ILE A 2 -10.00 18.98 -0.93
C ILE A 2 -8.93 18.60 -1.96
N PHE A 3 -7.88 17.89 -1.53
CA PHE A 3 -6.87 17.36 -2.43
C PHE A 3 -7.22 15.89 -2.74
N THR A 4 -7.46 15.58 -4.00
CA THR A 4 -7.62 14.21 -4.49
C THR A 4 -6.31 13.74 -5.11
N ARG A 5 -5.72 12.69 -4.53
CA ARG A 5 -4.53 12.01 -5.05
C ARG A 5 -4.96 10.66 -5.61
N LYS A 6 -4.37 10.22 -6.73
CA LYS A 6 -4.57 8.86 -7.23
C LYS A 6 -4.20 7.83 -6.16
N VAL A 7 -5.01 6.77 -6.06
CA VAL A 7 -4.96 5.74 -5.00
C VAL A 7 -3.62 5.02 -4.92
N ALA A 8 -2.91 4.87 -6.04
CA ALA A 8 -1.54 4.40 -6.07
C ALA A 8 -0.87 5.03 -7.29
N SER A 9 0.10 5.91 -7.08
CA SER A 9 1.05 6.28 -8.13
C SER A 9 2.12 5.19 -8.21
N GLU A 10 2.75 4.98 -9.37
CA GLU A 10 3.95 4.13 -9.46
C GLU A 10 5.06 4.59 -8.50
N ALA A 11 5.07 5.87 -8.14
CA ALA A 11 5.99 6.44 -7.15
C ALA A 11 5.74 5.92 -5.71
N ASP A 12 4.54 5.42 -5.40
CA ASP A 12 4.21 4.87 -4.08
C ASP A 12 4.51 3.37 -3.99
N ASP A 13 4.85 2.72 -5.10
CA ASP A 13 4.87 1.26 -5.19
C ASP A 13 5.94 0.62 -4.29
N GLY A 14 7.12 1.25 -4.20
CA GLY A 14 8.18 0.80 -3.30
C GLY A 14 7.79 0.91 -1.82
N PHE A 15 7.10 2.00 -1.46
CA PHE A 15 6.62 2.20 -0.09
C PHE A 15 5.48 1.22 0.27
N LEU A 16 4.53 1.03 -0.64
CA LEU A 16 3.43 0.08 -0.48
C LEU A 16 3.93 -1.37 -0.38
N PHE A 17 4.94 -1.74 -1.18
CA PHE A 17 5.61 -3.03 -1.05
C PHE A 17 6.26 -3.20 0.32
N GLN A 18 6.91 -2.16 0.85
CA GLN A 18 7.58 -2.23 2.15
C GLN A 18 6.58 -2.41 3.30
N ILE A 19 5.45 -1.70 3.27
CA ILE A 19 4.34 -1.93 4.21
C ILE A 19 3.83 -3.36 4.06
N TYR A 20 3.53 -3.79 2.84
CA TYR A 20 3.03 -5.14 2.57
C TYR A 20 3.98 -6.22 3.11
N ALA A 21 5.28 -6.09 2.86
CA ALA A 21 6.31 -7.00 3.34
C ALA A 21 6.35 -7.03 4.87
N SER A 22 6.27 -5.88 5.54
CA SER A 22 6.30 -5.81 7.01
C SER A 22 5.14 -6.57 7.67
N THR A 23 3.99 -6.68 7.01
CA THR A 23 2.84 -7.45 7.55
C THR A 23 3.04 -8.96 7.50
N ARG A 24 3.95 -9.45 6.66
CA ARG A 24 4.23 -10.88 6.44
C ARG A 24 5.61 -11.32 6.91
N GLU A 25 6.45 -10.36 7.33
CA GLU A 25 7.82 -10.62 7.77
C GLU A 25 7.88 -11.66 8.89
N GLN A 26 6.98 -11.55 9.87
CA GLN A 26 6.91 -12.50 10.99
C GLN A 26 6.52 -13.91 10.54
N GLU A 27 5.51 -14.05 9.67
CA GLU A 27 5.06 -15.35 9.17
C GLU A 27 6.10 -16.04 8.28
N ILE A 28 6.77 -15.27 7.42
CA ILE A 28 7.73 -15.80 6.45
C ILE A 28 9.08 -16.11 7.10
N ALA A 29 9.45 -15.40 8.18
CA ALA A 29 10.66 -15.68 8.93
C ALA A 29 10.68 -17.10 9.51
N GLU A 30 9.52 -17.69 9.80
CA GLU A 30 9.39 -19.04 10.35
C GLU A 30 9.63 -20.17 9.32
N TRP A 31 9.66 -19.86 8.03
CA TRP A 31 9.75 -20.87 6.96
C TRP A 31 11.18 -21.33 6.66
N GLY A 32 12.18 -20.70 7.29
CA GLY A 32 13.59 -21.04 7.11
C GLY A 32 14.16 -20.69 5.73
N TRP A 33 13.46 -19.86 4.95
CA TRP A 33 13.91 -19.39 3.64
C TRP A 33 15.02 -18.35 3.76
N THR A 34 15.88 -18.29 2.74
CA THR A 34 16.86 -17.21 2.63
C THR A 34 16.16 -15.88 2.37
N LYS A 35 16.74 -14.75 2.78
CA LYS A 35 16.15 -13.41 2.56
C LYS A 35 15.76 -13.17 1.09
N GLN A 36 16.57 -13.67 0.15
CA GLN A 36 16.29 -13.55 -1.27
C GLN A 36 15.03 -14.33 -1.68
N GLN A 37 14.86 -15.57 -1.21
CA GLN A 37 13.65 -16.36 -1.48
C GLN A 37 12.40 -15.73 -0.87
N GLN A 38 12.53 -15.14 0.32
CA GLN A 38 11.43 -14.41 0.98
C GLN A 38 11.04 -13.18 0.15
N GLU A 39 12.02 -12.41 -0.31
CA GLU A 39 11.79 -11.21 -1.12
C GLU A 39 11.16 -11.54 -2.48
N GLU A 40 11.69 -12.53 -3.19
CA GLU A 40 11.12 -12.99 -4.48
C GLU A 40 9.66 -13.45 -4.32
N PHE A 41 9.37 -14.19 -3.25
CA PHE A 41 8.01 -14.65 -2.96
C PHE A 41 7.05 -13.49 -2.60
N LEU A 42 7.52 -12.53 -1.79
CA LEU A 42 6.75 -11.34 -1.45
C LEU A 42 6.48 -10.46 -2.67
N GLN A 43 7.46 -10.28 -3.55
CA GLN A 43 7.31 -9.53 -4.79
C GLN A 43 6.29 -10.17 -5.73
N MET A 44 6.32 -11.52 -5.84
CA MET A 44 5.33 -12.26 -6.62
C MET A 44 3.91 -12.02 -6.08
N GLN A 45 3.70 -12.21 -4.77
CA GLN A 45 2.37 -12.01 -4.18
C GLN A 45 1.88 -10.57 -4.29
N TYR A 46 2.76 -9.59 -4.04
CA TYR A 46 2.44 -8.17 -4.17
C TYR A 46 2.02 -7.82 -5.60
N SER A 47 2.75 -8.32 -6.60
CA SER A 47 2.45 -8.10 -8.02
C SER A 47 1.11 -8.71 -8.44
N CYS A 48 0.74 -9.87 -7.89
CA CYS A 48 -0.57 -10.49 -8.12
C CYS A 48 -1.69 -9.68 -7.48
N GLN A 49 -1.50 -9.23 -6.24
CA GLN A 49 -2.49 -8.43 -5.52
C GLN A 49 -2.71 -7.06 -6.20
N LYS A 50 -1.63 -6.38 -6.60
CA LYS A 50 -1.70 -5.10 -7.32
C LYS A 50 -2.47 -5.23 -8.63
N ARG A 51 -2.15 -6.22 -9.46
CA ARG A 51 -2.88 -6.48 -10.72
C ARG A 51 -4.36 -6.79 -10.49
N SER A 52 -4.69 -7.52 -9.41
CA SER A 52 -6.08 -7.77 -9.03
C SER A 52 -6.81 -6.48 -8.65
N TYR A 53 -6.18 -5.57 -7.90
CA TYR A 53 -6.77 -4.28 -7.55
C TYR A 53 -6.95 -3.36 -8.77
N GLU A 54 -5.94 -3.27 -9.64
CA GLU A 54 -6.01 -2.47 -10.87
C GLU A 54 -7.11 -2.97 -11.82
N SER A 55 -7.27 -4.29 -11.92
CA SER A 55 -8.29 -4.92 -12.77
C SER A 55 -9.71 -4.74 -12.21
N ASN A 56 -9.90 -4.90 -10.90
CA ASN A 56 -11.22 -4.80 -10.27
C ASN A 56 -11.68 -3.36 -10.02
N TYR A 57 -10.76 -2.40 -9.91
CA TYR A 57 -11.07 -1.02 -9.55
C TYR A 57 -10.33 0.02 -10.41
N PRO A 58 -10.59 0.06 -11.73
CA PRO A 58 -9.89 0.98 -12.64
C PRO A 58 -10.09 2.48 -12.34
N HIS A 59 -11.07 2.84 -11.50
CA HIS A 59 -11.44 4.24 -11.19
C HIS A 59 -11.60 4.54 -9.70
N MET A 60 -10.87 3.84 -8.81
CA MET A 60 -10.96 4.14 -7.38
C MET A 60 -10.22 5.44 -7.05
N GLU A 61 -10.98 6.47 -6.68
CA GLU A 61 -10.45 7.72 -6.14
C GLU A 61 -10.73 7.79 -4.63
N TRP A 62 -9.68 7.87 -3.80
CA TRP A 62 -9.84 8.02 -2.35
C TRP A 62 -10.01 9.50 -2.01
N LYS A 63 -11.22 9.89 -1.57
CA LYS A 63 -11.48 11.23 -1.03
C LYS A 63 -11.00 11.30 0.41
N THR A 64 -9.86 11.97 0.65
CA THR A 64 -9.49 12.35 2.01
C THR A 64 -10.23 13.65 2.38
N SER A 65 -11.17 13.55 3.32
CA SER A 65 -11.81 14.72 3.92
C SER A 65 -11.02 15.11 5.17
N GLN A 66 -10.21 16.16 5.10
CA GLN A 66 -9.63 16.76 6.30
C GLN A 66 -10.73 17.53 7.06
N LYS A 67 -11.07 17.11 8.27
CA LYS A 67 -11.85 17.92 9.21
C LYS A 67 -10.93 19.01 9.77
N SER A 68 -11.14 20.25 9.34
CA SER A 68 -10.52 21.43 9.97
C SER A 68 -11.15 21.61 11.35
N SER A 69 -10.41 21.24 12.39
CA SER A 69 -10.72 21.60 13.76
C SER A 69 -9.97 22.89 14.10
N ILE A 70 -10.74 23.95 14.36
CA ILE A 70 -10.72 24.85 15.53
C ILE A 70 -11.12 26.26 15.09
N GLN A 71 -12.38 26.60 15.42
CA GLN A 71 -12.77 27.98 15.67
C GLN A 71 -12.05 28.45 16.95
N ALA A 72 -11.33 29.56 16.88
CA ALA A 72 -11.04 30.38 18.05
C ALA A 72 -11.71 31.74 17.85
N LYS A 73 -12.76 31.97 18.66
CA LYS A 73 -13.49 33.23 18.80
C LYS A 73 -12.54 34.36 19.24
N SER A 74 -12.76 35.56 18.72
CA SER A 74 -12.56 36.83 19.46
C SER A 74 -13.71 37.76 19.17
#